data_AF-A0A653ZPD2-F1
#
_entry.id   AF-A0A653ZPD2-F1
#
_cell.length_a   1.000
_cell.length_b   1.000
_cell.length_c   1.000
_cell.angle_alpha   90.00
_cell.angle_beta   90.00
_cell.angle_gamma   90.00
#
_symmetry.space_group_name_H-M   'P 1'
#
loop_
_entity.id
_entity.type
_entity.pdbx_description
1 polymer ?
#
loop_
_entity_poly.entity_id
_entity_poly.type
_entity_poly.pdbx_seq_one_letter_code
_entity_poly.pdbx_strand_id
1 'polypeptide(L)'
;MTIKTIIIIALVIVVLSMLAMLVRVILGPSLADRVVALDALGLQLMAVIALFSILMNIKYMIVVILLVGILAFLGTAVFSKFMDKGKVIEHDRNDSH
;
A
#
# COMPACT_ATOMS: atom_id res chain seq x y z
N MET A 1 27.62 15.50 5.56
CA MET A 1 26.20 15.48 5.13
C MET A 1 25.35 15.28 6.38
N THR A 2 24.51 16.25 6.73
CA THR A 2 23.67 16.19 7.94
C THR A 2 22.54 15.17 7.75
N ILE A 3 22.13 14.44 8.79
CA ILE A 3 21.05 13.41 8.72
C ILE A 3 19.78 13.96 8.06
N LYS A 4 19.42 15.22 8.35
CA LYS A 4 18.27 15.89 7.72
C LYS A 4 18.36 15.95 6.19
N THR A 5 19.55 16.23 5.65
CA THR A 5 19.78 16.28 4.19
C THR A 5 19.59 14.91 3.56
N ILE A 6 20.06 13.84 4.22
CA ILE A 6 19.87 12.46 3.76
C ILE A 6 18.38 12.11 3.69
N ILE A 7 17.63 12.44 4.75
CA ILE A 7 16.18 12.18 4.82
C ILE A 7 15.41 12.95 3.75
N ILE A 8 15.75 14.21 3.51
CA ILE A 8 15.09 15.01 2.47
C ILE A 8 15.34 14.41 1.08
N ILE A 9 16.57 14.01 0.77
CA ILE A 9 16.89 13.35 -0.50
C ILE A 9 16.13 12.03 -0.64
N ALA A 10 16.10 11.21 0.42
CA ALA A 10 15.32 9.98 0.43
C ALA A 10 13.83 10.24 0.21
N LEU A 11 13.27 11.28 0.85
CA LEU A 11 11.86 11.67 0.70
C LEU A 11 11.54 12.06 -0.74
N VAL A 12 12.41 12.84 -1.40
CA VAL A 12 12.23 13.22 -2.81
C VAL A 12 12.22 11.98 -3.70
N ILE A 13 13.17 11.07 -3.52
CA ILE A 13 13.23 9.81 -4.30
C ILE A 13 11.97 8.98 -4.07
N VAL A 14 11.51 8.87 -2.83
CA VAL A 14 10.30 8.13 -2.47
C VAL A 14 9.06 8.76 -3.12
N VAL A 15 8.92 10.09 -3.09
CA VAL A 15 7.78 10.76 -3.72
C VAL A 15 7.81 10.57 -5.24
N LEU A 16 8.98 10.67 -5.88
CA LEU A 16 9.11 10.42 -7.32
C LEU A 16 8.73 8.97 -7.70
N SER A 17 9.19 7.99 -6.91
CA SER A 17 8.80 6.58 -7.08
C SER A 17 7.30 6.39 -6.88
N MET A 18 6.68 7.11 -5.93
CA MET A 18 5.23 7.07 -5.70
C MET A 18 4.43 7.56 -6.91
N LEU A 19 4.90 8.64 -7.54
CA LEU A 19 4.29 9.15 -8.76
C LEU A 19 4.40 8.14 -9.91
N ALA A 20 5.56 7.49 -10.07
CA ALA A 20 5.73 6.45 -11.08
C ALA A 20 4.79 5.25 -10.84
N MET A 21 4.58 4.85 -9.58
CA MET A 21 3.63 3.80 -9.23
C MET A 21 2.17 4.22 -9.48
N LEU A 22 1.80 5.47 -9.21
CA LEU A 22 0.47 6.01 -9.54
C LEU A 22 0.18 5.92 -11.04
N VAL A 23 1.15 6.28 -11.88
CA VAL A 23 1.06 6.13 -13.33
C VAL A 23 0.81 4.67 -13.71
N ARG A 24 1.51 3.72 -13.09
CA ARG A 24 1.33 2.27 -13.34
C ARG A 24 -0.05 1.75 -12.89
N VAL A 25 -0.62 2.27 -11.81
CA VAL A 25 -1.99 1.89 -11.38
C VAL A 25 -3.03 2.30 -12.43
N ILE A 26 -2.86 3.48 -13.04
CA ILE A 26 -3.82 4.00 -14.04
C ILE A 26 -3.64 3.30 -15.40
N LEU A 27 -2.40 3.16 -15.86
CA LEU A 27 -2.06 2.62 -17.19
C LEU A 27 -1.86 1.09 -17.21
N GLY A 28 -1.99 0.41 -16.07
CA GLY A 28 -1.79 -1.03 -15.97
C GLY A 28 -2.69 -1.81 -16.94
N PRO A 29 -2.14 -2.74 -17.74
CA PRO A 29 -2.89 -3.47 -18.77
C PRO A 29 -3.83 -4.53 -18.16
N SER A 30 -3.41 -5.21 -17.08
CA SER A 30 -4.20 -6.21 -16.38
C SER A 30 -4.76 -5.67 -15.06
N LEU A 31 -5.95 -6.14 -14.64
CA LEU A 31 -6.50 -5.84 -13.31
C LEU A 31 -5.55 -6.28 -12.20
N ALA A 32 -4.90 -7.43 -12.36
CA ALA A 32 -3.91 -7.93 -11.39
C ALA A 32 -2.71 -6.97 -11.25
N ASP A 33 -2.21 -6.42 -12.37
CA ASP A 33 -1.10 -5.47 -12.34
C ASP A 33 -1.46 -4.18 -11.59
N ARG A 34 -2.71 -3.71 -11.74
CA ARG A 34 -3.19 -2.52 -11.04
C ARG A 34 -3.29 -2.74 -9.54
N VAL A 35 -3.73 -3.93 -9.12
CA VAL A 35 -3.86 -4.29 -7.71
C VAL A 35 -2.49 -4.40 -7.04
N VAL A 36 -1.53 -5.06 -7.70
CA VAL A 36 -0.15 -5.14 -7.19
C VAL A 36 0.49 -3.76 -7.13
N ALA A 37 0.25 -2.90 -8.13
CA ALA A 37 0.73 -1.52 -8.10
C ALA A 37 0.06 -0.69 -6.97
N LEU A 38 -1.21 -0.95 -6.65
CA LEU A 38 -1.92 -0.31 -5.54
C LEU A 38 -1.38 -0.77 -4.17
N ASP A 39 -1.05 -2.05 -4.02
CA ASP A 39 -0.38 -2.58 -2.83
C ASP A 39 0.99 -1.92 -2.62
N ALA A 40 1.76 -1.79 -3.72
CA ALA A 40 3.05 -1.12 -3.71
C ALA A 40 2.94 0.38 -3.37
N LEU A 41 1.84 1.05 -3.74
CA LEU A 41 1.56 2.42 -3.28
C LEU A 41 1.34 2.49 -1.77
N GLY A 42 0.73 1.48 -1.16
CA GLY A 42 0.61 1.36 0.28
C GLY A 42 1.96 1.33 0.98
N LEU A 43 2.91 0.53 0.47
CA LEU A 43 4.29 0.51 0.96
C LEU A 43 4.99 1.86 0.77
N GLN A 44 4.77 2.52 -0.36
CA GLN A 44 5.35 3.82 -0.63
C GLN A 44 4.83 4.89 0.34
N LEU A 45 3.54 4.83 0.68
CA LEU A 45 2.93 5.70 1.68
C LEU A 45 3.52 5.45 3.08
N MET A 46 3.70 4.18 3.46
CA MET A 46 4.38 3.81 4.70
C MET A 46 5.80 4.39 4.78
N ALA A 47 6.57 4.34 3.69
CA ALA A 47 7.92 4.89 3.62
C ALA A 47 7.92 6.43 3.79
N VAL A 48 6.98 7.15 3.17
CA VAL A 48 6.82 8.60 3.36
C VAL A 48 6.53 8.92 4.82
N ILE A 49 5.57 8.23 5.43
CA ILE A 49 5.19 8.44 6.84
C ILE A 49 6.38 8.14 7.77
N ALA A 50 7.16 7.09 7.49
CA ALA A 50 8.35 6.74 8.27
C ALA A 50 9.42 7.83 8.22
N LEU A 51 9.76 8.32 7.02
CA LEU A 51 10.76 9.38 6.86
C LEU A 51 10.29 10.70 7.49
N PHE A 52 9.01 11.02 7.34
CA PHE A 52 8.40 12.22 7.91
C PHE A 52 8.38 12.17 9.44
N SER A 53 8.07 11.00 10.01
CA SER A 53 8.13 10.72 11.44
C SER A 53 9.51 11.02 12.03
N ILE A 54 10.57 10.58 11.35
CA ILE A 54 11.95 10.86 11.77
C ILE A 54 12.25 12.36 11.71
N LEU A 55 11.76 13.06 10.68
CA LEU A 55 11.98 14.49 10.50
C LEU A 55 11.29 15.33 11.59
N MET A 56 10.07 14.95 11.98
CA MET A 56 9.28 15.63 13.02
C MET A 56 9.53 15.10 14.44
N ASN A 57 10.34 14.04 14.61
CA ASN A 57 10.59 13.37 15.88
C ASN A 57 9.33 12.77 16.55
N ILE A 58 8.34 12.36 15.75
CA ILE A 58 7.04 11.84 16.26
C ILE A 58 7.07 10.31 16.30
N LYS A 59 7.44 9.73 17.45
CA LYS A 59 7.61 8.27 17.59
C LYS A 59 6.31 7.46 17.39
N TYR A 60 5.15 8.05 17.64
CA TYR A 60 3.86 7.35 17.59
C TYR A 60 3.34 7.07 16.17
N MET A 61 4.00 7.60 15.13
CA MET A 61 3.62 7.36 13.73
C MET A 61 3.78 5.89 13.29
N ILE A 62 4.52 5.06 14.03
CA ILE A 62 4.68 3.63 13.72
C ILE A 62 3.35 2.87 13.72
N VAL A 63 2.39 3.28 14.58
CA VAL A 63 1.05 2.68 14.62
C VAL A 63 0.28 2.99 13.34
N VAL A 64 0.44 4.20 12.80
CA VAL A 64 -0.17 4.61 11.53
C VAL A 64 0.45 3.83 10.37
N ILE A 65 1.77 3.65 10.37
CA ILE A 65 2.47 2.83 9.37
C ILE A 65 1.95 1.39 9.39
N LEU A 66 1.83 0.79 10.57
CA LEU A 66 1.30 -0.56 10.74
C LEU A 66 -0.15 -0.66 10.23
N LEU A 67 -1.00 0.30 10.58
CA LEU A 67 -2.40 0.33 10.14
C LEU A 67 -2.50 0.38 8.61
N VAL A 68 -1.74 1.27 7.97
CA VAL A 68 -1.68 1.39 6.51
C VAL A 68 -1.22 0.07 5.87
N GLY A 69 -0.20 -0.58 6.45
CA GLY A 69 0.29 -1.87 5.96
C GLY A 69 -0.75 -2.98 6.03
N ILE A 70 -1.48 -3.07 7.15
CA ILE A 70 -2.56 -4.06 7.31
C ILE A 70 -3.68 -3.81 6.29
N LEU A 71 -4.08 -2.54 6.10
CA LEU A 71 -5.14 -2.18 5.16
C LEU A 71 -4.74 -2.45 3.70
N ALA A 72 -3.51 -2.14 3.31
CA ALA A 72 -3.00 -2.41 1.97
C ALA A 72 -3.00 -3.92 1.67
N PHE A 73 -2.42 -4.72 2.58
CA PHE A 73 -2.39 -6.17 2.45
C PHE A 73 -3.79 -6.79 2.40
N LEU A 74 -4.70 -6.34 3.28
CA LEU A 74 -6.09 -6.81 3.30
C LEU A 74 -6.81 -6.47 2.00
N GLY A 75 -6.61 -5.26 1.45
CA GLY A 75 -7.14 -4.85 0.15
C GLY A 75 -6.73 -5.81 -0.97
N THR A 76 -5.45 -6.17 -1.01
CA THR A 76 -4.90 -7.12 -1.98
C THR A 76 -5.47 -8.54 -1.80
N ALA A 77 -5.60 -9.02 -0.56
CA ALA A 77 -6.19 -10.33 -0.27
C ALA A 77 -7.67 -10.43 -0.68
N VAL A 78 -8.46 -9.39 -0.40
CA VAL A 78 -9.87 -9.30 -0.82
C VAL A 78 -9.98 -9.30 -2.34
N PHE A 79 -9.12 -8.53 -3.03
CA PHE A 79 -9.15 -8.46 -4.48
C PHE A 79 -8.74 -9.78 -5.14
N SER A 80 -7.72 -10.46 -4.59
CA SER A 80 -7.32 -11.80 -5.04
C SER A 80 -8.49 -12.79 -4.94
N LYS A 81 -9.19 -12.80 -3.80
CA LYS A 81 -10.36 -13.66 -3.60
C LYS A 81 -11.53 -13.30 -4.54
N PHE A 82 -11.73 -12.01 -4.79
CA PHE A 82 -12.74 -11.54 -5.74
C PHE A 82 -12.45 -12.01 -7.16
N MET A 83 -11.18 -11.98 -7.58
CA MET A 83 -10.77 -12.39 -8.92
C MET A 83 -10.89 -13.91 -9.14
N ASP A 84 -10.64 -14.72 -8.11
CA ASP A 84 -10.71 -16.19 -8.18
C ASP A 84 -12.17 -16.73 -8.18
N LYS A 85 -13.03 -16.23 -7.27
CA LYS A 85 -14.38 -16.78 -7.08
C LYS A 85 -15.53 -15.89 -7.60
N GLY A 86 -15.25 -14.68 -8.06
CA GLY A 86 -16.28 -13.68 -8.45
C GLY A 86 -17.17 -13.20 -7.29
N LYS A 87 -16.99 -13.74 -6.08
CA LYS A 87 -17.73 -13.43 -4.85
C LYS A 87 -16.76 -13.38 -3.67
N VAL A 88 -16.76 -12.27 -2.93
CA VAL A 88 -15.90 -12.09 -1.75
C VAL A 88 -16.38 -12.94 -0.57
N ILE A 89 -17.71 -13.09 -0.43
CA ILE A 89 -18.37 -13.84 0.64
C ILE A 89 -19.12 -15.02 0.02
N GLU A 90 -18.66 -16.22 0.39
CA GLU A 90 -19.30 -17.49 0.02
C GLU A 90 -20.37 -17.76 1.07
N HIS A 91 -21.65 -17.76 0.66
CA HIS A 91 -22.73 -18.19 1.54
C HIS A 91 -22.80 -19.71 1.45
N ASP A 92 -22.42 -20.37 2.54
CA ASP A 92 -22.54 -21.81 2.69
C ASP A 92 -24.03 -22.14 2.77
N ARG A 93 -24.66 -22.42 1.63
CA ARG A 93 -26.00 -23.03 1.59
C ARG A 93 -25.81 -24.52 1.74
N ASN A 94 -25.67 -24.97 2.99
CA ASN A 94 -25.86 -26.35 3.37
C ASN A 94 -27.21 -26.49 4.08
N ASP A 95 -28.30 -26.36 3.31
CA ASP A 95 -29.65 -26.74 3.72
C ASP A 95 -30.17 -27.74 2.70
N SER A 96 -29.74 -28.99 2.83
CA SER A 96 -30.42 -30.12 2.17
C SER A 96 -30.34 -31.34 3.08
N HIS A 97 -31.47 -31.54 3.78
CA HIS A 97 -32.08 -32.77 4.27
C HIS A 97 -31.20 -33.84 4.95
#